data_AF-A0A1T8H5L9-F1
#
_entry.id   AF-A0A1T8H5L9-F1
#
_cell.length_a   1.000
_cell.length_b   1.000
_cell.length_c   1.000
_cell.angle_alpha   90.00
_cell.angle_beta   90.00
_cell.angle_gamma   90.00
#
_symmetry.space_group_name_H-M   'P 1'
#
loop_
_entity.id
_entity.type
_entity.pdbx_description
1 polymer ?
#
loop_
_entity_poly.entity_id
_entity_poly.type
_entity_poly.pdbx_seq_one_letter_code
_entity_poly.pdbx_strand_id
1 'polypeptide(L)' 'MRVNAVALHLVPGTPETGLWCEICLLPSRYEVALYALVGDSAPIHVGTFHGCDGHQA' A
#
# COMPACT_ATOMS: atom_id res chain seq x y z
N MET A 1 8.13 -18.57 20.73
CA MET A 1 8.21 -17.43 19.79
C MET A 1 6.97 -16.58 20.03
N ARG A 2 7.08 -15.34 20.53
CA ARG A 2 5.92 -14.43 20.66
C ARG A 2 5.68 -13.82 19.27
N VAL A 3 4.47 -13.98 18.74
CA VAL A 3 4.07 -13.28 17.51
C VAL A 3 3.57 -11.90 17.94
N ASN A 4 4.31 -10.85 17.60
CA ASN A 4 3.83 -9.48 17.80
C ASN A 4 2.75 -9.21 16.75
N ALA A 5 1.62 -8.64 17.17
CA ALA A 5 0.62 -8.16 16.22
C ALA A 5 1.26 -7.06 15.36
N VAL A 6 1.23 -7.24 14.03
CA VAL A 6 1.69 -6.23 13.07
C VAL A 6 0.46 -5.58 12.45
N ALA A 7 0.32 -4.28 12.64
CA ALA A 7 -0.63 -3.49 11.87
C ALA A 7 0.07 -2.94 10.62
N LEU A 8 -0.56 -3.11 9.46
CA LEU A 8 -0.13 -2.56 8.18
C LEU A 8 -0.95 -1.30 7.90
N HIS A 9 -0.28 -0.16 7.70
CA HIS A 9 -0.92 1.07 7.23
C HIS A 9 -0.61 1.25 5.75
N LEU A 10 -1.67 1.33 4.94
CA LEU A 10 -1.61 1.53 3.49
C LEU A 10 -1.90 3.01 3.18
N VAL A 11 -0.94 3.69 2.57
CA VAL A 11 -1.10 5.09 2.15
C VAL A 11 -1.03 5.17 0.62
N PRO A 12 -2.11 5.58 -0.06
CA PRO A 12 -2.07 5.83 -1.50
C PRO A 12 -1.14 7.00 -1.80
N GLY A 13 -0.17 6.78 -2.68
CA GLY A 13 0.76 7.77 -3.20
C GLY A 13 0.24 8.46 -4.45
N THR A 14 1.18 9.07 -5.18
CA THR A 14 0.90 9.78 -6.43
C THR A 14 0.67 8.78 -7.56
N PRO A 15 -0.31 8.97 -8.44
CA PRO A 15 -0.51 8.10 -9.59
C PRO A 15 0.55 8.30 -10.67
N GLU A 16 1.04 7.20 -11.26
CA GLU A 16 2.04 7.25 -12.33
C GLU A 16 1.41 7.50 -13.72
N THR A 17 0.23 6.95 -13.98
CA THR A 17 -0.38 6.99 -15.32
C THR A 17 -1.63 7.86 -15.40
N GLY A 18 -2.26 8.17 -14.25
CA GLY A 18 -3.48 9.00 -14.18
C GLY A 18 -4.73 8.37 -14.80
N LEU A 19 -4.66 7.14 -15.36
CA LEU A 19 -5.79 6.45 -15.95
C LEU A 19 -6.72 5.93 -14.85
N TRP A 20 -7.99 6.30 -14.84
CA TRP A 20 -8.95 5.86 -13.84
C TRP A 20 -9.25 4.36 -13.94
N CYS A 21 -9.18 3.63 -12.82
CA CYS A 21 -9.61 2.23 -12.72
C CYS A 21 -11.04 2.16 -12.17
N GLU A 22 -11.98 1.60 -12.94
CA GLU A 22 -13.39 1.50 -12.54
C GLU A 22 -13.65 0.49 -11.42
N ILE A 23 -12.72 -0.45 -11.19
CA ILE A 23 -12.86 -1.46 -10.13
C ILE A 23 -12.27 -0.93 -8.82
N CYS A 24 -11.09 -0.29 -8.85
CA CYS A 24 -10.49 0.32 -7.66
C CYS A 24 -11.12 1.67 -7.30
N LEU A 25 -11.82 2.32 -8.23
CA LEU A 25 -12.32 3.68 -8.12
C LEU A 25 -11.22 4.68 -7.71
N LEU A 26 -10.03 4.48 -8.30
CA LEU A 26 -8.82 5.27 -8.08
C LEU A 26 -8.02 5.37 -9.39
N PRO A 27 -7.14 6.37 -9.55
CA PRO A 27 -6.15 6.38 -10.62
C PRO A 27 -5.29 5.10 -10.58
N SER A 28 -4.94 4.56 -11.74
CA SER A 28 -4.16 3.33 -11.86
C SER A 28 -2.65 3.57 -11.69
N ARG A 29 -1.94 2.51 -11.27
CA ARG A 29 -0.51 2.54 -10.95
C ARG A 29 -0.14 3.65 -9.98
N TYR A 30 -0.86 3.71 -8.86
CA TYR A 30 -0.44 4.53 -7.73
C TYR A 30 0.45 3.71 -6.82
N GLU A 31 1.53 4.32 -6.33
CA GLU A 31 2.37 3.67 -5.34
C GLU A 31 1.63 3.56 -4.01
N VAL A 32 1.66 2.40 -3.36
CA VAL A 32 1.15 2.21 -2.01
C VAL A 32 2.32 1.87 -1.12
N ALA A 33 2.62 2.77 -0.17
CA ALA A 33 3.64 2.52 0.83
C ALA A 33 3.09 1.64 1.95
N LEU A 34 3.89 0.67 2.39
CA LEU A 34 3.59 -0.22 3.51
C LEU A 34 4.47 0.14 4.69
N TYR A 35 3.82 0.35 5.82
CA TYR A 35 4.47 0.58 7.09
C TYR A 35 4.12 -0.52 8.08
N ALA A 36 5.13 -1.09 8.72
CA ALA A 36 4.96 -1.97 9.86
C ALA A 36 4.96 -1.13 11.16
N LEU A 37 3.91 -1.31 11.96
CA LEU A 37 3.83 -0.75 13.32
C LEU A 37 4.19 -1.85 14.33
N VAL A 38 5.28 -1.65 15.08
CA VAL A 38 5.81 -2.63 16.03
C VAL A 38 5.93 -1.99 17.42
N GLY A 39 4.97 -2.27 18.30
CA GLY A 39 4.92 -1.69 19.65
C GLY A 39 4.94 -0.16 19.61
N ASP A 40 5.75 0.46 20.47
CA ASP A 40 5.90 1.91 20.57
C ASP A 40 6.99 2.48 19.61
N SER A 41 7.39 1.72 18.59
CA SER A 41 8.40 2.15 17.63
C SER A 41 7.81 3.11 16.60
N ALA A 42 8.65 3.98 16.02
CA ALA A 42 8.28 4.73 14.82
C ALA A 42 7.88 3.78 13.68
N PRO A 43 6.95 4.17 12.79
CA PRO A 43 6.57 3.34 11.65
C PRO A 43 7.77 2.95 10.79
N ILE A 44 7.91 1.65 10.49
CA ILE A 44 9.00 1.13 9.68
C ILE A 44 8.49 0.95 8.26
N HIS A 45 9.09 1.65 7.28
CA HIS A 45 8.79 1.43 5.87
C HIS A 45 9.31 0.03 5.46
N VAL A 46 8.40 -0.85 5.04
CA VAL A 46 8.72 -2.24 4.69
C VAL A 46 8.67 -2.51 3.20
N GLY A 47 8.13 -1.59 2.41
CA GLY A 47 8.14 -1.67 0.96
C GLY A 47 7.03 -0.85 0.32
N THR A 48 7.03 -0.87 -1.01
CA THR A 48 6.00 -0.28 -1.85
C THR A 48 5.46 -1.34 -2.81
N PHE A 49 4.17 -1.26 -3.15
CA PHE A 49 3.61 -1.96 -4.31
C PHE A 49 2.80 -0.99 -5.17
N HIS A 50 2.63 -1.31 -6.45
CA HIS A 50 1.76 -0.53 -7.33
C HIS A 50 0.33 -1.04 -7.20
N GLY A 51 -0.57 -0.15 -6.75
CA GLY A 51 -2.00 -0.39 -6.78
C GLY A 51 -2.54 -0.44 -8.22
N CYS A 52 -3.65 -1.16 -8.42
CA CYS A 52 -4.30 -1.44 -9.71
C CYS A 52 -3.58 -2.37 -10.70
N ASP A 53 -2.32 -2.75 -10.53
CA ASP A 53 -1.64 -3.68 -11.47
C ASP A 53 -2.13 -5.14 -11.37
N GLY A 54 -2.92 -5.45 -10.34
CA GLY A 54 -3.38 -6.82 -10.01
C GLY A 54 -4.79 -7.18 -10.49
N HIS A 55 -5.48 -6.30 -11.22
CA HIS A 55 -6.79 -6.64 -11.79
C HIS A 55 -6.55 -7.40 -13.08
N GLN A 56 -6.29 -8.69 -12.96
CA GLN A 56 -6.37 -9.57 -14.12
C GLN A 56 -7.80 -9.47 -14.66
N ALA A 57 -7.91 -9.10 -15.93
CA ALA A 57 -9.15 -9.15 -16.68
C ALA A 57 -9.73 -10.58 -16.71
#